data_AF-A0A0G4GZ38-F1
#
_entry.id   AF-A0A0G4GZ38-F1
#
_cell.length_a   1.000
_cell.length_b   1.000
_cell.length_c   1.000
_cell.angle_alpha   90.00
_cell.angle_beta   90.00
_cell.angle_gamma   90.00
#
_symmetry.space_group_name_H-M   'P 1'
#
loop_
_entity.id
_entity.type
_entity.pdbx_description
1 polymer ?
#
loop_
_entity_poly.entity_id
_entity_poly.type
_entity_poly.pdbx_seq_one_letter_code
_entity_poly.pdbx_strand_id
1 'polypeptide(L)'
;MVFRDFFGRIEDAFDRLVRFYCRGLQRYPWPLFISACCIRVLFSGLGAVRMGLSDSTQYDWIIASSQASKNLDALVDAQKRVDQPAGGSGDDADPERSETAHTVTFVYSHRNSKTKTTIFTPELLQQMCEVERVFTTHKDWPDNCVLDQDDKTQCAFPSRSVVGLFYGTDAVDYDNCPRLDYSVVSARERFLYDNLTTSEGLLSMGFFVDNGVKIGTTDTTGAARNTRSSLSTGGPLEGYDSLDDDQPSQWTEHVKFISKVELDLLKLFGKKPQGEY
;
A
#
# COMPACT_ATOMS: atom_id res chain seq x y z
N MET A 1 35.81 7.58 56.29
CA MET A 1 35.17 7.04 57.52
C MET A 1 33.67 7.35 57.58
N VAL A 2 33.22 8.55 57.17
CA VAL A 2 31.81 8.99 57.23
C VAL A 2 30.81 8.16 56.37
N PHE A 3 31.21 7.67 55.19
CA PHE A 3 30.30 6.86 54.35
C PHE A 3 29.94 5.50 54.95
N ARG A 4 30.85 4.89 55.72
CA ARG A 4 30.62 3.55 56.29
C ARG A 4 29.61 3.59 57.42
N ASP A 5 29.59 4.68 58.19
CA ASP A 5 28.59 4.90 59.24
C ASP A 5 27.21 5.25 58.67
N PHE A 6 27.13 5.85 57.48
CA PHE A 6 25.86 6.15 56.82
C PHE A 6 25.18 4.89 56.27
N PHE A 7 25.93 4.00 55.60
CA PHE A 7 25.40 2.73 55.12
C PHE A 7 24.94 1.82 56.27
N GLY A 8 25.71 1.74 57.37
CA GLY A 8 25.29 0.97 58.55
C GLY A 8 23.96 1.46 59.16
N ARG A 9 23.72 2.78 59.16
CA ARG A 9 22.43 3.33 59.63
C ARG A 9 21.26 3.02 58.70
N ILE A 10 21.49 2.92 57.38
CA ILE A 10 20.46 2.53 56.40
C ILE A 10 20.11 1.06 56.59
N GLU A 11 21.10 0.18 56.74
CA GLU A 11 20.88 -1.24 56.97
C GLU A 11 20.08 -1.46 58.25
N ASP A 12 20.46 -0.82 59.36
CA ASP A 12 19.73 -0.90 60.63
C ASP A 12 18.29 -0.36 60.56
N ALA A 13 18.05 0.64 59.70
CA ALA A 13 16.71 1.20 59.49
C ALA A 13 15.85 0.26 58.64
N PHE A 14 16.41 -0.30 57.57
CA PHE A 14 15.75 -1.30 56.74
C PHE A 14 15.39 -2.55 57.54
N ASP A 15 16.33 -3.05 58.34
CA ASP A 15 16.13 -4.23 59.19
C ASP A 15 15.00 -4.03 60.21
N ARG A 16 14.93 -2.83 60.80
CA ARG A 16 13.84 -2.45 61.70
C ARG A 16 12.50 -2.40 60.97
N LEU A 17 12.47 -1.88 59.75
CA LEU A 17 11.27 -1.79 58.93
C LEU A 17 10.77 -3.18 58.50
N VAL A 18 11.68 -4.06 58.07
CA VAL A 18 11.36 -5.45 57.71
C VAL A 18 10.83 -6.21 58.92
N ARG A 19 11.49 -6.11 60.08
CA ARG A 19 11.00 -6.76 61.31
C ARG A 19 9.65 -6.23 61.74
N PHE A 20 9.40 -4.92 61.60
CA PHE A 20 8.09 -4.32 61.87
C PHE A 20 7.01 -4.89 60.93
N TYR A 21 7.30 -4.98 59.63
CA TYR A 21 6.38 -5.54 58.63
C TYR A 21 6.08 -7.03 58.88
N CYS A 22 7.10 -7.84 59.17
CA CYS A 22 6.93 -9.27 59.49
C CYS A 22 6.10 -9.50 60.76
N ARG A 23 6.30 -8.68 61.81
CA ARG A 23 5.45 -8.75 63.01
C ARG A 23 4.01 -8.34 62.72
N GLY A 24 3.80 -7.35 61.86
CA GLY A 24 2.48 -6.96 61.36
C GLY A 24 1.78 -8.12 60.63
N LEU A 25 2.50 -8.79 59.72
CA LEU A 25 2.00 -9.96 58.97
C LEU A 25 1.63 -11.14 59.88
N GLN A 26 2.44 -11.41 60.91
CA GLN A 26 2.14 -12.49 61.86
C GLN A 26 0.93 -12.17 62.75
N ARG A 27 0.75 -10.90 63.13
CA ARG A 27 -0.32 -10.50 64.05
C ARG A 27 -1.67 -10.31 63.34
N TYR A 28 -1.65 -9.89 62.07
CA TYR A 28 -2.86 -9.62 61.29
C TYR A 28 -2.75 -10.18 59.86
N PRO A 29 -2.67 -11.51 59.69
CA PRO A 29 -2.47 -12.11 58.37
C PRO A 29 -3.65 -11.85 57.43
N TRP A 30 -4.88 -11.91 57.95
CA TRP A 30 -6.10 -11.80 57.15
C TRP A 30 -6.38 -10.39 56.61
N PRO A 31 -6.34 -9.31 57.43
CA PRO A 31 -6.56 -7.96 56.92
C PRO A 31 -5.49 -7.49 55.94
N LEU A 32 -4.22 -7.90 56.15
CA LEU A 32 -3.12 -7.56 55.25
C LEU A 32 -3.21 -8.33 53.93
N PHE A 33 -3.62 -9.60 53.97
CA PHE A 33 -3.88 -10.38 52.75
C PHE A 33 -5.04 -9.78 51.94
N ILE A 34 -6.17 -9.47 52.58
CA ILE A 34 -7.32 -8.84 51.90
C ILE A 34 -6.92 -7.47 51.34
N SER A 35 -6.21 -6.64 52.10
CA SER A 35 -5.76 -5.34 51.62
C SER A 35 -4.79 -5.47 50.43
N ALA A 36 -3.79 -6.35 50.53
CA ALA A 36 -2.80 -6.51 49.46
C ALA A 36 -3.38 -7.15 48.19
N CYS A 37 -4.21 -8.19 48.34
CA CYS A 37 -4.78 -8.92 47.21
C CYS A 37 -6.04 -8.24 46.67
N CYS A 38 -7.04 -7.98 47.50
CA CYS A 38 -8.32 -7.48 46.99
C CYS A 38 -8.20 -6.04 46.51
N ILE A 39 -7.55 -5.14 47.28
CA ILE A 39 -7.48 -3.73 46.87
C ILE A 39 -6.60 -3.59 45.62
N ARG A 40 -5.40 -4.19 45.59
CA ARG A 40 -4.53 -4.04 44.41
C ARG A 40 -5.11 -4.73 43.17
N VAL A 41 -5.67 -5.92 43.29
CA VAL A 41 -6.28 -6.61 42.13
C VAL A 41 -7.52 -5.86 41.64
N LEU A 42 -8.35 -5.32 42.54
CA LEU A 42 -9.50 -4.50 42.14
C LEU A 42 -9.05 -3.22 41.42
N PHE A 43 -8.06 -2.49 41.94
CA PHE A 43 -7.56 -1.28 41.29
C PHE A 43 -6.83 -1.56 39.96
N SER A 44 -6.08 -2.66 39.87
CA SER A 44 -5.49 -3.09 38.59
C SER A 44 -6.55 -3.55 37.58
N GLY A 45 -7.61 -4.22 38.04
CA GLY A 45 -8.73 -4.64 37.20
C GLY A 45 -9.51 -3.48 36.61
N LEU A 46 -9.69 -2.38 37.35
CA LEU A 46 -10.29 -1.15 36.82
C LEU A 46 -9.44 -0.51 35.71
N GLY A 47 -8.12 -0.67 35.76
CA GLY A 47 -7.22 -0.24 34.69
C GLY A 47 -7.34 -1.10 33.43
N ALA A 48 -7.55 -2.40 33.58
CA ALA A 48 -7.69 -3.33 32.45
C ALA A 48 -8.89 -3.01 31.55
N VAL A 49 -9.99 -2.49 32.11
CA VAL A 49 -11.18 -2.07 31.33
C VAL A 49 -10.87 -0.87 30.42
N ARG A 50 -9.82 -0.10 30.71
CA ARG A 50 -9.33 1.00 29.86
C ARG A 50 -8.18 0.61 28.95
N MET A 51 -7.72 -0.63 29.00
CA MET A 51 -6.73 -1.13 28.04
C MET A 51 -7.46 -1.44 26.73
N GLY A 52 -7.40 -0.50 25.79
CA GLY A 52 -7.68 -0.80 24.40
C GLY A 52 -6.53 -1.62 23.83
N LEU A 53 -6.85 -2.69 23.10
CA LEU A 53 -5.90 -3.23 22.13
C LEU A 53 -5.74 -2.16 21.04
N SER A 54 -4.51 -1.88 20.61
CA SER A 54 -4.37 -1.12 19.38
C SER A 54 -4.95 -1.95 18.25
N ASP A 55 -5.77 -1.34 17.40
CA ASP A 55 -6.16 -1.97 16.16
C ASP A 55 -4.90 -2.31 15.38
N SER A 56 -4.85 -3.52 14.80
CA SER A 56 -3.68 -3.94 14.06
C SER A 56 -3.57 -3.10 12.80
N THR A 57 -2.67 -2.12 12.81
CA THR A 57 -2.44 -1.29 11.64
C THR A 57 -1.12 -1.65 11.00
N GLN A 58 -0.96 -1.29 9.72
CA GLN A 58 0.33 -1.35 9.04
C GLN A 58 1.43 -0.51 9.75
N TYR A 59 1.05 0.39 10.67
CA TYR A 59 1.93 1.23 11.44
C TYR A 59 2.47 0.58 12.71
N ASP A 60 1.98 -0.60 13.11
CA ASP A 60 2.42 -1.31 14.34
C ASP A 60 3.92 -1.66 14.31
N TRP A 61 4.50 -1.75 13.12
CA TRP A 61 5.92 -2.05 12.89
C TRP A 61 6.77 -0.80 12.65
N ILE A 62 6.17 0.40 12.70
CA ILE A 62 6.85 1.66 12.40
C ILE A 62 7.28 2.32 13.70
N ILE A 63 8.58 2.56 13.83
CA ILE A 63 9.15 3.28 14.98
C ILE A 63 8.79 4.76 14.85
N ALA A 64 7.77 5.22 15.57
CA ALA A 64 7.27 6.61 15.50
C ALA A 64 8.34 7.68 15.71
N SER A 65 9.39 7.38 16.47
CA SER A 65 10.48 8.31 16.75
C SER A 65 11.55 8.41 15.64
N SER A 66 11.52 7.52 14.65
CA SER A 66 12.52 7.49 13.58
C SER A 66 12.44 8.73 12.68
N GLN A 67 13.58 9.14 12.11
CA GLN A 67 13.61 10.28 11.19
C GLN A 67 12.79 10.00 9.91
N ALA A 68 12.74 8.74 9.48
CA ALA A 68 11.92 8.34 8.34
C ALA A 68 10.43 8.56 8.62
N SER A 69 9.94 8.17 9.80
CA SER A 69 8.56 8.39 10.22
C SER A 69 8.22 9.88 10.29
N LYS A 70 9.11 10.71 10.88
CA LYS A 70 8.93 12.16 10.94
C LYS A 70 8.88 12.83 9.56
N ASN A 71 9.72 12.37 8.63
CA ASN A 71 9.70 12.89 7.27
C ASN A 71 8.42 12.48 6.54
N LEU A 72 7.93 11.25 6.75
CA LEU A 72 6.65 10.79 6.21
C LEU A 72 5.48 11.57 6.81
N ASP A 73 5.44 11.75 8.13
CA ASP A 73 4.41 12.54 8.82
C ASP A 73 4.39 13.99 8.31
N ALA A 74 5.57 14.61 8.16
CA ALA A 74 5.69 15.95 7.61
C ALA A 74 5.22 16.03 6.15
N LEU A 75 5.45 14.98 5.35
CA LEU A 75 5.00 14.90 3.97
C LEU A 75 3.48 14.71 3.89
N VAL A 76 2.90 13.85 4.73
CA VAL A 76 1.45 13.62 4.81
C VAL A 76 0.74 14.88 5.33
N ASP A 77 1.25 15.53 6.39
CA ASP A 77 0.73 16.81 6.90
C ASP A 77 0.83 17.91 5.83
N ALA A 78 1.92 17.95 5.06
CA ALA A 78 2.04 18.88 3.94
C ALA A 78 1.02 18.58 2.84
N GLN A 79 0.84 17.32 2.44
CA GLN A 79 -0.15 16.93 1.44
C GLN A 79 -1.58 17.29 1.87
N LYS A 80 -1.92 17.06 3.14
CA LYS A 80 -3.23 17.43 3.71
C LYS A 80 -3.48 18.94 3.77
N ARG A 81 -2.41 19.75 3.82
CA ARG A 81 -2.48 21.22 3.88
C ARG A 81 -2.41 21.90 2.52
N VAL A 82 -2.07 21.17 1.47
CA VAL A 82 -2.22 21.69 0.11
C VAL A 82 -3.70 21.65 -0.19
N ASP A 83 -4.36 22.82 -0.09
CA ASP A 83 -5.73 22.99 -0.54
C ASP A 83 -5.84 22.41 -1.97
N GLN A 84 -6.79 21.48 -2.17
CA GLN A 84 -7.22 21.13 -3.52
C GLN A 84 -7.52 22.46 -4.26
N PRO A 85 -7.03 22.67 -5.48
CA PRO A 85 -7.17 23.94 -6.17
C PRO A 85 -8.63 24.39 -6.14
N ALA A 86 -8.85 25.58 -5.56
CA ALA A 86 -10.15 26.14 -5.22
C ALA A 86 -11.14 26.07 -6.39
N GLY A 87 -12.05 25.09 -6.31
CA GLY A 87 -13.12 24.87 -7.27
C GLY A 87 -14.29 24.03 -6.76
N GLY A 88 -14.18 23.37 -5.60
CA GLY A 88 -15.23 22.52 -5.04
C GLY A 88 -15.60 22.92 -3.61
N SER A 89 -16.15 24.11 -3.42
CA SER A 89 -16.86 24.45 -2.19
C SER A 89 -18.32 23.97 -2.30
N GLY A 90 -18.56 22.74 -1.88
CA GLY A 90 -19.88 22.19 -1.60
C GLY A 90 -19.70 21.03 -0.62
N ASP A 91 -20.56 20.93 0.38
CA ASP A 91 -20.74 19.77 1.29
C ASP A 91 -21.19 18.51 0.52
N ASP A 92 -20.64 18.27 -0.67
CA ASP A 92 -20.93 17.10 -1.48
C ASP A 92 -19.95 16.01 -1.05
N ALA A 93 -20.49 14.88 -0.58
CA ALA A 93 -19.74 13.67 -0.31
C ALA A 93 -18.67 13.45 -1.39
N ASP A 94 -17.46 13.04 -1.00
CA ASP A 94 -16.42 12.71 -1.97
C ASP A 94 -17.03 11.80 -3.03
N PRO A 95 -16.99 12.20 -4.32
CA PRO A 95 -17.69 11.46 -5.35
C PRO A 95 -17.23 10.01 -5.32
N GLU A 96 -18.19 9.07 -5.36
CA GLU A 96 -17.90 7.64 -5.32
C GLU A 96 -16.72 7.31 -6.25
N ARG A 97 -15.74 6.58 -5.72
CA ARG A 97 -14.60 6.05 -6.48
C ARG A 97 -13.77 7.08 -7.26
N SER A 98 -13.71 8.34 -6.81
CA SER A 98 -12.85 9.36 -7.43
C SER A 98 -11.37 9.25 -7.06
N GLU A 99 -11.05 8.52 -5.98
CA GLU A 99 -9.69 8.39 -5.47
C GLU A 99 -9.12 6.99 -5.69
N THR A 100 -7.80 6.88 -5.76
CA THR A 100 -7.12 5.58 -5.87
C THR A 100 -7.06 4.89 -4.51
N ALA A 101 -7.68 3.71 -4.38
CA ALA A 101 -7.73 2.93 -3.14
C ALA A 101 -6.64 1.84 -3.09
N HIS A 102 -6.66 0.90 -4.04
CA HIS A 102 -5.65 -0.16 -4.15
C HIS A 102 -5.03 -0.22 -5.51
N THR A 103 -3.82 -0.79 -5.56
CA THR A 103 -3.02 -0.81 -6.76
C THR A 103 -2.40 -2.18 -6.97
N VAL A 104 -2.70 -2.79 -8.12
CA VAL A 104 -2.07 -4.02 -8.58
C VAL A 104 -1.00 -3.67 -9.60
N THR A 105 0.25 -4.07 -9.31
CA THR A 105 1.38 -3.85 -10.23
C THR A 105 1.73 -5.15 -10.95
N PHE A 106 1.66 -5.13 -12.27
CA PHE A 106 2.18 -6.17 -13.14
C PHE A 106 3.61 -5.85 -13.52
N VAL A 107 4.53 -6.79 -13.34
CA VAL A 107 5.92 -6.66 -13.78
C VAL A 107 6.17 -7.66 -14.90
N TYR A 108 6.47 -7.13 -16.08
CA TYR A 108 6.75 -7.93 -17.27
C TYR A 108 8.25 -8.04 -17.48
N SER A 109 8.70 -9.27 -17.73
CA SER A 109 10.11 -9.56 -17.97
C SER A 109 10.24 -10.67 -19.02
N HIS A 110 11.36 -10.69 -19.73
CA HIS A 110 11.67 -11.82 -20.58
C HIS A 110 11.84 -13.09 -19.73
N ARG A 111 11.25 -14.20 -20.19
CA ARG A 111 11.46 -15.52 -19.58
C ARG A 111 12.94 -15.89 -19.43
N ASN A 112 13.77 -15.47 -20.38
CA ASN A 112 15.21 -15.63 -20.32
C ASN A 112 15.86 -14.27 -20.00
N SER A 113 16.43 -14.14 -18.80
CA SER A 113 17.11 -12.92 -18.34
C SER A 113 18.35 -12.55 -19.15
N LYS A 114 18.87 -13.48 -19.98
CA LYS A 114 20.00 -13.23 -20.89
C LYS A 114 19.59 -12.59 -22.22
N THR A 115 18.29 -12.51 -22.51
CA THR A 115 17.79 -11.83 -23.71
C THR A 115 18.19 -10.36 -23.67
N LYS A 116 18.80 -9.88 -24.75
CA LYS A 116 19.28 -8.49 -24.88
C LYS A 116 18.35 -7.61 -25.73
N THR A 117 17.24 -8.15 -26.19
CA THR A 117 16.25 -7.39 -26.98
C THR A 117 15.37 -6.56 -26.05
N THR A 118 14.69 -5.58 -26.63
CA THR A 118 13.64 -4.83 -25.93
C THR A 118 12.47 -5.74 -25.54
N ILE A 119 11.84 -5.43 -24.41
CA ILE A 119 10.58 -6.03 -23.98
C ILE A 119 9.40 -5.54 -24.83
N PHE A 120 9.56 -4.42 -25.54
CA PHE A 120 8.53 -3.79 -26.37
C PHE A 120 8.52 -4.37 -27.78
N THR A 121 7.98 -5.57 -27.95
CA THR A 121 7.64 -6.12 -29.27
C THR A 121 6.12 -6.21 -29.45
N PRO A 122 5.61 -6.17 -30.69
CA PRO A 122 4.18 -6.33 -30.94
C PRO A 122 3.52 -7.54 -30.26
N GLU A 123 4.22 -8.67 -30.24
CA GLU A 123 3.70 -9.92 -29.67
C GLU A 123 3.65 -9.85 -28.14
N LEU A 124 4.68 -9.26 -27.52
CA LEU A 124 4.72 -9.12 -26.07
C LEU A 124 3.72 -8.06 -25.58
N LEU A 125 3.56 -6.96 -26.31
CA LEU A 125 2.55 -5.93 -26.01
C LEU A 125 1.12 -6.46 -26.17
N GLN A 126 0.87 -7.33 -27.15
CA GLN A 126 -0.41 -8.03 -27.25
C GLN A 126 -0.66 -8.92 -26.01
N GLN A 127 0.35 -9.68 -25.57
CA GLN A 127 0.23 -10.49 -24.34
C GLN A 127 0.01 -9.63 -23.08
N MET A 128 0.69 -8.47 -22.97
CA MET A 128 0.46 -7.52 -21.89
C MET A 128 -0.98 -6.98 -21.91
N CYS A 129 -1.53 -6.69 -23.10
CA CYS A 129 -2.93 -6.32 -23.25
C CYS A 129 -3.86 -7.43 -22.77
N GLU A 130 -3.61 -8.69 -23.15
CA GLU A 130 -4.43 -9.82 -22.72
C GLU A 130 -4.42 -10.01 -21.20
N VAL A 131 -3.30 -9.72 -20.53
CA VAL A 131 -3.20 -9.74 -19.06
C VAL A 131 -3.99 -8.61 -18.44
N GLU A 132 -3.83 -7.38 -18.91
CA GLU A 132 -4.58 -6.24 -18.39
C GLU A 132 -6.08 -6.36 -18.67
N ARG A 133 -6.48 -6.95 -19.80
CA ARG A 133 -7.87 -7.26 -20.15
C ARG A 133 -8.56 -8.07 -19.06
N VAL A 134 -7.91 -9.09 -18.51
CA VAL A 134 -8.52 -9.91 -17.44
C VAL A 134 -8.93 -9.05 -16.24
N PHE A 135 -8.20 -7.96 -15.98
CA PHE A 135 -8.49 -7.01 -14.92
C PHE A 135 -9.59 -6.02 -15.33
N THR A 136 -9.44 -5.36 -16.48
CA THR A 136 -10.31 -4.24 -16.92
C THR A 136 -11.64 -4.69 -17.50
N THR A 137 -11.75 -5.91 -18.01
CA THR A 137 -13.01 -6.47 -18.54
C THR A 137 -13.65 -7.44 -17.55
N HIS A 138 -13.19 -7.48 -16.30
CA HIS A 138 -13.81 -8.31 -15.27
C HIS A 138 -15.21 -7.77 -14.97
N LYS A 139 -16.19 -8.67 -14.76
CA LYS A 139 -17.59 -8.29 -14.54
C LYS A 139 -17.82 -7.33 -13.36
N ASP A 140 -16.98 -7.42 -12.34
CA ASP A 140 -17.05 -6.61 -11.12
C ASP A 140 -16.15 -5.34 -11.22
N TRP A 141 -15.47 -5.12 -12.35
CA TRP A 141 -14.61 -3.95 -12.57
C TRP A 141 -15.40 -2.62 -12.53
N PRO A 142 -16.60 -2.50 -13.14
CA PRO A 142 -17.37 -1.26 -13.08
C PRO A 142 -17.71 -0.78 -11.67
N ASP A 143 -17.72 -1.67 -10.68
CA ASP A 143 -18.00 -1.36 -9.26
C ASP A 143 -16.72 -1.05 -8.46
N ASN A 144 -15.54 -1.36 -9.01
CA ASN A 144 -14.25 -1.26 -8.32
C ASN A 144 -13.28 -0.29 -9.00
N CYS A 145 -13.57 0.19 -10.20
CA CYS A 145 -12.68 1.08 -10.94
C CYS A 145 -12.67 2.50 -10.37
N VAL A 146 -11.57 3.22 -10.59
CA VAL A 146 -11.53 4.68 -10.41
C VAL A 146 -12.43 5.30 -11.48
N LEU A 147 -13.33 6.21 -11.10
CA LEU A 147 -14.22 6.90 -12.04
C LEU A 147 -13.49 8.04 -12.74
N ASP A 148 -13.88 8.30 -13.98
CA ASP A 148 -13.33 9.41 -14.76
C ASP A 148 -13.80 10.76 -14.21
N GLN A 149 -12.92 11.77 -14.25
CA GLN A 149 -13.22 13.09 -13.71
C GLN A 149 -14.23 13.85 -14.58
N ASP A 150 -14.19 13.63 -15.90
CA ASP A 150 -15.07 14.27 -16.86
C ASP A 150 -16.39 13.48 -16.98
N ASP A 151 -16.34 12.15 -16.95
CA ASP A 151 -17.51 11.27 -16.96
C ASP A 151 -17.53 10.28 -15.78
N LYS A 152 -18.15 10.71 -14.67
CA LYS A 152 -18.32 9.92 -13.45
C LYS A 152 -19.14 8.63 -13.62
N THR A 153 -19.65 8.33 -14.81
CA THR A 153 -20.34 7.05 -15.08
C THR A 153 -19.41 5.99 -15.68
N GLN A 154 -18.22 6.40 -16.12
CA GLN A 154 -17.24 5.55 -16.77
C GLN A 154 -15.98 5.40 -15.91
N CYS A 155 -15.33 4.24 -16.06
CA CYS A 155 -14.05 4.00 -15.44
C CYS A 155 -12.97 4.84 -16.12
N ALA A 156 -12.17 5.55 -15.32
CA ALA A 156 -10.98 6.24 -15.78
C ALA A 156 -9.98 5.24 -16.38
N PHE A 157 -9.31 5.68 -17.44
CA PHE A 157 -8.24 4.90 -18.03
C PHE A 157 -7.05 4.77 -17.04
N PRO A 158 -6.46 3.57 -16.83
CA PRO A 158 -5.32 3.41 -15.94
C PRO A 158 -4.08 4.16 -16.45
N SER A 159 -3.79 5.33 -15.87
CA SER A 159 -2.69 6.22 -16.30
C SER A 159 -1.30 5.57 -16.26
N ARG A 160 -1.12 4.50 -15.48
CA ARG A 160 0.11 3.72 -15.37
C ARG A 160 0.03 2.36 -16.08
N SER A 161 -0.75 2.24 -17.15
CA SER A 161 -0.76 1.07 -18.02
C SER A 161 0.29 1.19 -19.13
N VAL A 162 1.17 0.18 -19.25
CA VAL A 162 2.09 0.08 -20.40
C VAL A 162 1.32 -0.14 -21.70
N VAL A 163 0.18 -0.82 -21.64
CA VAL A 163 -0.69 -1.03 -22.81
C VAL A 163 -1.24 0.32 -23.26
N GLY A 164 -1.72 1.15 -22.34
CA GLY A 164 -2.15 2.53 -22.61
C GLY A 164 -1.07 3.40 -23.24
N LEU A 165 0.18 3.27 -22.79
CA LEU A 165 1.31 4.01 -23.36
C LEU A 165 1.52 3.69 -24.85
N PHE A 166 1.36 2.42 -25.24
CA PHE A 166 1.63 1.96 -26.61
C PHE A 166 0.41 2.02 -27.54
N TYR A 167 -0.77 1.62 -27.05
CA TYR A 167 -2.02 1.64 -27.81
C TYR A 167 -2.67 3.03 -27.84
N GLY A 168 -2.40 3.89 -26.85
CA GLY A 168 -3.06 5.18 -26.65
C GLY A 168 -4.28 5.04 -25.76
N THR A 169 -4.53 6.01 -24.88
CA THR A 169 -5.59 5.97 -23.85
C THR A 169 -6.99 5.77 -24.42
N ASP A 170 -7.28 6.39 -25.57
CA ASP A 170 -8.65 6.41 -26.15
C ASP A 170 -8.87 5.27 -27.16
N ALA A 171 -7.83 4.48 -27.43
CA ALA A 171 -7.80 3.50 -28.52
C ALA A 171 -7.50 2.07 -28.06
N VAL A 172 -7.43 1.83 -26.74
CA VAL A 172 -7.22 0.47 -26.23
C VAL A 172 -8.50 -0.34 -26.37
N ASP A 173 -8.57 -1.15 -27.41
CA ASP A 173 -9.55 -2.22 -27.53
C ASP A 173 -9.11 -3.40 -26.67
N TYR A 174 -9.43 -3.32 -25.37
CA TYR A 174 -9.14 -4.40 -24.43
C TYR A 174 -9.86 -5.69 -24.81
N ASP A 175 -11.03 -5.65 -25.44
CA ASP A 175 -11.77 -6.87 -25.78
C ASP A 175 -10.99 -7.72 -26.79
N ASN A 176 -10.44 -7.09 -27.83
CA ASN A 176 -9.76 -7.78 -28.92
C ASN A 176 -8.24 -7.82 -28.81
N CYS A 177 -7.61 -6.92 -28.05
CA CYS A 177 -6.15 -6.77 -27.94
C CYS A 177 -5.44 -6.93 -29.30
N PRO A 178 -5.74 -6.07 -30.28
CA PRO A 178 -5.21 -6.22 -31.63
C PRO A 178 -3.68 -6.04 -31.63
N ARG A 179 -2.97 -6.93 -32.32
CA ARG A 179 -1.50 -6.81 -32.44
C ARG A 179 -1.13 -5.51 -33.15
N LEU A 180 -0.34 -4.68 -32.48
CA LEU A 180 0.18 -3.43 -33.05
C LEU A 180 1.19 -3.66 -34.17
N ASP A 181 1.24 -2.74 -35.13
CA ASP A 181 2.29 -2.73 -36.14
C ASP A 181 3.66 -2.39 -35.53
N TYR A 182 4.71 -3.02 -36.08
CA TYR A 182 6.08 -2.82 -35.62
C TYR A 182 6.53 -1.35 -35.69
N SER A 183 6.06 -0.62 -36.70
CA SER A 183 6.33 0.82 -36.87
C SER A 183 5.71 1.66 -35.75
N VAL A 184 4.49 1.34 -35.33
CA VAL A 184 3.79 2.00 -34.21
C VAL A 184 4.53 1.73 -32.90
N VAL A 185 4.86 0.46 -32.63
CA VAL A 185 5.62 0.08 -31.43
C VAL A 185 6.96 0.79 -31.38
N SER A 186 7.72 0.79 -32.48
CA SER A 186 9.02 1.46 -32.53
C SER A 186 8.92 2.98 -32.36
N ALA A 187 7.87 3.62 -32.90
CA ALA A 187 7.64 5.05 -32.72
C ALA A 187 7.32 5.40 -31.25
N ARG A 188 6.48 4.60 -30.58
CA ARG A 188 6.12 4.78 -29.17
C ARG A 188 7.30 4.49 -28.24
N GLU A 189 8.08 3.45 -28.52
CA GLU A 189 9.31 3.15 -27.79
C GLU A 189 10.33 4.29 -27.92
N ARG A 190 10.51 4.85 -29.11
CA ARG A 190 11.38 6.02 -29.30
C ARG A 190 10.87 7.22 -28.50
N PHE A 191 9.58 7.52 -28.57
CA PHE A 191 8.96 8.58 -27.77
C PHE A 191 9.21 8.39 -26.27
N LEU A 192 9.03 7.16 -25.78
CA LEU A 192 9.34 6.80 -24.39
C LEU A 192 10.79 7.14 -24.04
N TYR A 193 11.76 6.67 -24.83
CA TYR A 193 13.18 6.89 -24.55
C TYR A 193 13.63 8.35 -24.71
N ASP A 194 13.09 9.07 -25.67
CA ASP A 194 13.41 10.50 -25.87
C ASP A 194 12.97 11.33 -24.65
N ASN A 195 11.83 11.01 -24.04
CA ASN A 195 11.34 11.71 -22.85
C ASN A 195 12.17 11.42 -21.60
N LEU A 196 12.82 10.25 -21.48
CA LEU A 196 13.69 9.93 -20.33
C LEU A 196 14.91 10.86 -20.20
N THR A 197 15.25 11.63 -21.23
CA THR A 197 16.37 12.59 -21.20
C THR A 197 16.10 13.82 -20.35
N THR A 198 14.82 14.06 -19.99
CA THR A 198 14.39 15.21 -19.19
C THR A 198 14.01 14.77 -17.77
N SER A 199 14.16 15.65 -16.77
CA SER A 199 13.77 15.33 -15.40
C SER A 199 12.27 15.01 -15.27
N GLU A 200 11.42 15.73 -16.00
CA GLU A 200 9.98 15.51 -16.02
C GLU A 200 9.62 14.17 -16.68
N GLY A 201 10.18 13.90 -17.86
CA GLY A 201 9.96 12.62 -18.53
C GLY A 201 10.54 11.44 -17.76
N LEU A 202 11.62 11.61 -16.99
CA LEU A 202 12.09 10.58 -16.07
C LEU A 202 11.08 10.30 -14.95
N LEU A 203 10.42 11.33 -14.41
CA LEU A 203 9.40 11.18 -13.38
C LEU A 203 8.13 10.50 -13.91
N SER A 204 7.69 10.83 -15.12
CA SER A 204 6.46 10.28 -15.72
C SER A 204 6.68 8.95 -16.43
N MET A 205 7.73 8.84 -17.23
CA MET A 205 7.99 7.69 -18.11
C MET A 205 9.01 6.69 -17.55
N GLY A 206 9.84 7.11 -16.57
CA GLY A 206 10.78 6.23 -15.88
C GLY A 206 10.09 5.04 -15.19
N PHE A 207 8.79 5.17 -14.90
CA PHE A 207 7.97 4.05 -14.43
C PHE A 207 7.95 2.89 -15.44
N PHE A 208 7.90 3.11 -16.74
CA PHE A 208 7.73 2.03 -17.73
C PHE A 208 9.03 1.33 -18.12
N VAL A 209 10.17 1.77 -17.61
CA VAL A 209 11.48 1.22 -17.95
C VAL A 209 12.23 0.73 -16.72
N ASP A 210 13.16 -0.20 -16.94
CA ASP A 210 14.12 -0.61 -15.91
C ASP A 210 15.32 0.34 -15.82
N ASN A 211 16.06 0.27 -14.71
CA ASN A 211 17.24 1.10 -14.47
C ASN A 211 18.41 0.81 -15.43
N GLY A 212 18.32 -0.24 -16.24
CA GLY A 212 19.37 -0.66 -17.18
C GLY A 212 19.32 0.08 -18.51
N VAL A 213 18.30 0.90 -18.74
CA VAL A 213 18.14 1.65 -19.99
C VAL A 213 19.22 2.71 -20.13
N LYS A 214 19.96 2.67 -21.24
CA LYS A 214 20.96 3.70 -21.56
C LYS A 214 20.28 4.85 -22.30
N ILE A 215 19.99 5.91 -21.55
CA ILE A 215 19.35 7.13 -22.06
C ILE A 215 20.30 7.81 -23.05
N GLY A 216 19.79 8.19 -24.24
CA GLY A 216 20.52 8.97 -25.23
C GLY A 216 21.49 8.19 -26.15
N THR A 217 21.43 6.85 -26.17
CA THR A 217 22.26 6.04 -27.09
C THR A 217 21.40 5.23 -28.04
N THR A 218 21.80 5.14 -29.32
CA THR A 218 21.20 4.26 -30.34
C THR A 218 21.55 2.78 -30.16
N ASP A 219 22.30 2.45 -29.11
CA ASP A 219 22.75 1.09 -28.82
C ASP A 219 21.61 0.26 -28.20
N THR A 220 21.10 -0.69 -28.99
CA THR A 220 20.11 -1.68 -28.55
C THR A 220 20.54 -2.50 -27.33
N THR A 221 21.82 -2.50 -26.93
CA THR A 221 22.27 -3.16 -25.70
C THR A 221 21.73 -2.50 -24.42
N GLY A 222 21.23 -1.26 -24.51
CA GLY A 222 20.60 -0.49 -23.45
C GLY A 222 19.08 -0.38 -23.56
N ALA A 223 18.40 -1.28 -24.30
CA ALA A 223 16.95 -1.32 -24.34
C ALA A 223 16.33 -1.83 -23.03
N ALA A 224 15.09 -1.43 -22.75
CA ALA A 224 14.32 -1.87 -21.59
C ALA A 224 14.05 -3.38 -21.70
N ARG A 225 14.40 -4.14 -20.66
CA ARG A 225 14.21 -5.60 -20.61
C ARG A 225 13.05 -5.99 -19.71
N ASN A 226 12.66 -5.07 -18.83
CA ASN A 226 11.49 -5.17 -18.00
C ASN A 226 10.67 -3.91 -18.13
N THR A 227 9.37 -4.08 -18.00
CA THR A 227 8.42 -2.98 -17.89
C THR A 227 7.38 -3.34 -16.84
N ARG A 228 6.52 -2.38 -16.50
CA ARG A 228 5.50 -2.57 -15.49
C ARG A 228 4.26 -1.76 -15.83
N SER A 229 3.13 -2.32 -15.44
CA SER A 229 1.84 -1.64 -15.42
C SER A 229 1.32 -1.60 -14.00
N SER A 230 0.56 -0.57 -13.67
CA SER A 230 -0.08 -0.40 -12.39
C SER A 230 -1.55 -0.07 -12.63
N LEU A 231 -2.43 -1.00 -12.28
CA LEU A 231 -3.87 -0.86 -12.39
C LEU A 231 -4.43 -0.63 -10.99
N SER A 232 -5.27 0.38 -10.84
CA SER A 232 -5.74 0.81 -9.52
C SER A 232 -7.25 0.74 -9.42
N THR A 233 -7.76 0.35 -8.26
CA THR A 233 -9.18 0.42 -7.91
C THR A 233 -9.52 1.80 -7.33
N GLY A 234 -10.77 2.18 -7.48
CA GLY A 234 -11.32 3.43 -6.97
C GLY A 234 -11.95 3.29 -5.59
N GLY A 235 -11.91 4.35 -4.80
CA GLY A 235 -12.74 4.53 -3.61
C GLY A 235 -13.12 6.01 -3.37
N PRO A 236 -14.03 6.31 -2.43
CA PRO A 236 -14.78 5.36 -1.60
C PRO A 236 -15.67 4.43 -2.42
N LEU A 237 -15.86 3.19 -1.96
CA LEU A 237 -16.82 2.28 -2.58
C LEU A 237 -18.27 2.76 -2.35
N GLU A 238 -19.21 2.26 -3.15
CA GLU A 238 -20.64 2.58 -2.99
C GLU A 238 -21.09 2.27 -1.55
N GLY A 239 -21.73 3.24 -0.91
CA GLY A 239 -22.24 3.13 0.46
C GLY A 239 -21.26 3.55 1.57
N TYR A 240 -20.07 4.06 1.24
CA TYR A 240 -19.11 4.64 2.20
C TYR A 240 -18.97 6.15 1.99
N ASP A 241 -18.80 6.90 3.08
CA ASP A 241 -18.74 8.37 3.03
C ASP A 241 -17.39 8.90 2.51
N SER A 242 -16.30 8.16 2.73
CA SER A 242 -14.93 8.53 2.33
C SER A 242 -14.02 7.30 2.31
N LEU A 243 -12.78 7.44 1.79
CA LEU A 243 -11.77 6.38 1.89
C LEU A 243 -11.44 5.98 3.34
N ASP A 244 -11.66 6.89 4.30
CA ASP A 244 -11.39 6.66 5.72
C ASP A 244 -12.57 6.02 6.46
N ASP A 245 -13.74 5.95 5.83
CA ASP A 245 -14.94 5.33 6.41
C ASP A 245 -14.88 3.80 6.33
N ASP A 246 -14.92 3.12 7.48
CA ASP A 246 -14.82 1.66 7.61
C ASP A 246 -13.80 1.03 6.62
N GLN A 247 -12.56 1.55 6.66
CA GLN A 247 -11.42 1.05 5.87
C GLN A 247 -11.30 -0.48 5.84
N PRO A 248 -11.49 -1.23 6.95
CA PRO A 248 -11.43 -2.69 6.93
C PRO A 248 -12.46 -3.35 6.00
N SER A 249 -13.69 -2.82 5.95
CA SER A 249 -14.74 -3.34 5.07
C SER A 249 -14.47 -3.00 3.61
N GLN A 250 -14.06 -1.76 3.30
CA GLN A 250 -13.65 -1.37 1.95
C GLN A 250 -12.47 -2.22 1.44
N TRP A 251 -11.45 -2.41 2.28
CA TRP A 251 -10.32 -3.31 2.00
C TRP A 251 -10.79 -4.73 1.68
N THR A 252 -11.74 -5.25 2.47
CA THR A 252 -12.27 -6.61 2.29
C THR A 252 -12.97 -6.77 0.93
N GLU A 253 -13.74 -5.78 0.49
CA GLU A 253 -14.40 -5.80 -0.83
C GLU A 253 -13.39 -5.75 -1.98
N HIS A 254 -12.39 -4.87 -1.89
CA HIS A 254 -11.33 -4.83 -2.88
C HIS A 254 -10.53 -6.13 -2.94
N VAL A 255 -10.19 -6.74 -1.80
CA VAL A 255 -9.53 -8.05 -1.77
C VAL A 255 -10.38 -9.13 -2.44
N LYS A 256 -11.70 -9.15 -2.20
CA LYS A 256 -12.61 -10.10 -2.89
C LYS A 256 -12.57 -9.92 -4.40
N PHE A 257 -12.57 -8.68 -4.89
CA PHE A 257 -12.43 -8.39 -6.32
C PHE A 257 -11.07 -8.87 -6.86
N ILE A 258 -9.97 -8.48 -6.21
CA ILE A 258 -8.61 -8.85 -6.63
C ILE A 258 -8.42 -10.38 -6.63
N SER A 259 -8.95 -11.10 -5.64
CA SER A 259 -8.88 -12.56 -5.60
C SER A 259 -9.60 -13.22 -6.78
N LYS A 260 -10.73 -12.67 -7.24
CA LYS A 260 -11.43 -13.19 -8.43
C LYS A 260 -10.59 -12.96 -9.69
N VAL A 261 -10.02 -11.75 -9.84
CA VAL A 261 -9.15 -11.43 -10.96
C VAL A 261 -7.89 -12.30 -10.97
N GLU A 262 -7.29 -12.55 -9.80
CA GLU A 262 -6.15 -13.46 -9.66
C GLU A 262 -6.49 -14.88 -10.14
N LEU A 263 -7.68 -15.40 -9.78
CA LEU A 263 -8.13 -16.70 -10.26
C LEU A 263 -8.26 -16.74 -11.79
N ASP A 264 -8.76 -15.68 -12.41
CA ASP A 264 -8.90 -15.61 -13.86
C ASP A 264 -7.54 -15.45 -14.56
N LEU A 265 -6.60 -14.72 -13.96
CA LEU A 265 -5.21 -14.65 -14.41
C LEU A 265 -4.52 -16.02 -14.32
N LEU A 266 -4.71 -16.75 -13.22
CA LEU A 266 -4.18 -18.11 -13.07
C LEU A 266 -4.73 -19.03 -14.17
N LYS A 267 -6.02 -18.95 -14.49
CA LYS A 267 -6.62 -19.68 -15.61
C LYS A 267 -5.99 -19.30 -16.95
N LEU A 268 -5.80 -17.99 -17.22
CA LEU A 268 -5.13 -17.49 -18.43
C LEU A 268 -3.74 -18.13 -18.60
N PHE A 269 -2.99 -18.27 -17.51
CA PHE A 269 -1.66 -18.90 -17.53
C PHE A 269 -1.67 -20.44 -17.40
N GLY A 270 -2.84 -21.07 -17.41
CA GLY A 270 -2.97 -22.52 -17.24
C GLY A 270 -2.47 -23.02 -15.87
N LYS A 271 -2.56 -22.19 -14.84
CA LYS A 271 -2.21 -22.48 -13.45
C LYS A 271 -3.46 -22.79 -12.63
N LYS A 272 -3.26 -23.53 -11.55
CA LYS A 272 -4.29 -23.77 -10.53
C LYS A 272 -3.95 -22.93 -9.29
N PRO A 273 -4.96 -22.43 -8.54
CA PRO A 273 -4.71 -21.80 -7.25
C PRO A 273 -3.99 -22.79 -6.32
N GLN A 274 -2.95 -22.30 -5.64
CA GLN A 274 -2.26 -23.10 -4.61
C GLN A 274 -3.07 -22.99 -3.32
N GLY A 275 -3.85 -24.04 -2.99
CA GLY A 275 -4.46 -24.16 -1.66
C GLY A 275 -5.99 -24.12 -1.59
N GLU A 276 -6.70 -24.83 -2.48
CA GLU A 276 -7.93 -25.49 -2.03
C GLU A 276 -7.51 -26.68 -1.14
N TYR A 277 -7.38 -26.43 0.17
CA TYR A 277 -7.35 -27.46 1.21
C TYR A 277 -8.75 -27.63 1.79
#